data_AF-A0A3A4RPF7-F1
#
_entry.id   AF-A0A3A4RPF7-F1
#
_cell.length_a   1.000
_cell.length_b   1.000
_cell.length_c   1.000
_cell.angle_alpha   90.00
_cell.angle_beta   90.00
_cell.angle_gamma   90.00
#
_symmetry.space_group_name_H-M   'P 1'
#
loop_
_entity.id
_entity.type
_entity.pdbx_description
1 polymer ?
#
loop_
_entity_poly.entity_id
_entity_poly.type
_entity_poly.pdbx_seq_one_letter_code
_entity_poly.pdbx_strand_id
1 'polypeptide(L)'
;MFGFLKKKKSESMTTNSAASVGRGFLVFENTSEVIQAENLLAGSGWTVRVMGPPPEIQTGCDLVIEFPLIEELNIVRELENAHIPPIQVVPVTAPLLTPVNLFHTTDFGLYLMVRAANMKITIDKKDLRIVNISGGGCPDVPYLAREMVGKTLMDVPQPRTLGHTLCGYALELAYQELCKQCSL
;
A
#
# COMPACT_ATOMS: atom_id res chain seq x y z
N MET A 1 -53.33 4.63 18.55
CA MET A 1 -52.84 3.24 18.43
C MET A 1 -51.94 3.19 17.20
N PHE A 2 -50.62 3.05 17.39
CA PHE A 2 -49.53 2.84 16.40
C PHE A 2 -49.39 3.90 15.27
N GLY A 3 -48.36 4.73 15.14
CA GLY A 3 -46.97 4.67 15.62
C GLY A 3 -46.07 3.99 14.58
N PHE A 4 -45.52 4.72 13.60
CA PHE A 4 -44.32 4.30 12.85
C PHE A 4 -43.53 5.51 12.34
N LEU A 5 -42.45 5.83 13.06
CA LEU A 5 -41.44 6.81 12.68
C LEU A 5 -40.63 6.32 11.46
N LYS A 6 -40.51 7.18 10.45
CA LYS A 6 -39.52 7.04 9.37
C LYS A 6 -38.10 7.18 9.97
N LYS A 7 -37.42 6.03 10.10
CA LYS A 7 -36.03 5.92 10.54
C LYS A 7 -35.12 6.44 9.42
N LYS A 8 -34.56 7.64 9.61
CA LYS A 8 -33.50 8.21 8.76
C LYS A 8 -32.25 7.34 8.95
N LYS A 9 -31.85 6.62 7.91
CA LYS A 9 -30.64 5.78 7.92
C LYS A 9 -29.44 6.72 7.92
N SER A 10 -28.82 6.86 9.10
CA SER A 10 -27.52 7.49 9.28
C SER A 10 -26.49 6.60 8.60
N GLU A 11 -26.05 7.00 7.42
CA GLU A 11 -24.76 6.56 6.90
C GLU A 11 -23.69 7.27 7.71
N SER A 12 -23.01 6.47 8.54
CA SER A 12 -21.76 6.82 9.19
C SER A 12 -20.71 7.08 8.11
N MET A 13 -20.67 8.30 7.58
CA MET A 13 -19.46 8.86 7.01
C MET A 13 -18.49 9.09 8.16
N THR A 14 -17.68 8.07 8.47
CA THR A 14 -16.51 8.21 9.34
C THR A 14 -15.56 9.21 8.70
N THR A 15 -15.58 10.40 9.31
CA THR A 15 -14.59 11.46 9.30
C THR A 15 -13.15 10.97 9.15
N ASN A 16 -12.58 11.07 7.95
CA ASN A 16 -11.13 10.92 7.71
C ASN A 16 -10.43 12.23 7.34
N SER A 17 -11.16 13.36 7.27
CA SER A 17 -10.58 14.66 6.91
C SER A 17 -9.83 15.36 8.06
N ALA A 18 -9.89 14.84 9.29
CA ALA A 18 -9.18 15.40 10.45
C ALA A 18 -7.84 14.69 10.76
N ALA A 19 -7.56 13.55 10.11
CA ALA A 19 -6.37 12.73 10.40
C ALA A 19 -5.13 13.12 9.59
N SER A 20 -5.25 14.03 8.62
CA SER A 20 -4.12 14.48 7.79
C SER A 20 -3.31 15.62 8.41
N VAL A 21 -3.82 16.28 9.46
CA VAL A 21 -3.10 17.34 10.17
C VAL A 21 -2.00 16.71 11.02
N GLY A 22 -0.74 16.98 10.67
CA GLY A 22 0.44 16.45 11.38
C GLY A 22 1.11 15.24 10.72
N ARG A 23 0.83 14.98 9.43
CA ARG A 23 1.55 13.98 8.62
C ARG A 23 2.42 14.68 7.57
N GLY A 24 3.46 14.01 7.11
CA GLY A 24 4.31 14.42 6.01
C GLY A 24 4.57 13.27 5.04
N PHE A 25 5.01 13.59 3.83
CA PHE A 25 5.49 12.63 2.84
C PHE A 25 7.00 12.78 2.65
N LEU A 26 7.71 11.66 2.67
CA LEU A 26 9.06 11.53 2.14
C LEU A 26 8.95 11.10 0.68
N VAL A 27 9.46 11.94 -0.20
CA VAL A 27 9.56 11.66 -1.63
C VAL A 27 10.98 11.19 -1.92
N PHE A 28 11.08 10.17 -2.76
CA PHE A 28 12.34 9.56 -3.19
C PHE A 28 12.40 9.53 -4.72
N GLU A 29 13.60 9.37 -5.27
CA GLU A 29 13.79 9.34 -6.73
C GLU A 29 13.26 8.03 -7.31
N ASN A 30 13.46 6.91 -6.60
CA ASN A 30 13.10 5.58 -7.08
C ASN A 30 12.44 4.72 -5.99
N THR A 31 11.74 3.68 -6.42
CA THR A 31 11.00 2.76 -5.54
C THR A 31 11.94 1.96 -4.63
N SER A 32 13.18 1.70 -5.05
CA SER A 32 14.15 0.96 -4.25
C SER A 32 14.52 1.72 -2.97
N GLU A 33 14.71 3.04 -3.06
CA GLU A 33 14.95 3.91 -1.90
C GLU A 33 13.75 3.92 -0.95
N VAL A 34 12.52 3.99 -1.48
CA VAL A 34 11.30 3.89 -0.65
C VAL A 34 11.29 2.60 0.16
N ILE A 35 11.65 1.47 -0.45
CA ILE A 35 11.68 0.18 0.25
C ILE A 35 12.80 0.16 1.30
N GLN A 36 13.99 0.65 0.96
CA GLN A 36 15.10 0.67 1.93
C GLN A 36 14.78 1.58 3.12
N ALA A 37 14.25 2.77 2.86
CA ALA A 37 13.81 3.71 3.88
C ALA A 37 12.67 3.13 4.73
N GLU A 38 11.67 2.46 4.13
CA GLU A 38 10.59 1.80 4.88
C GLU A 38 11.14 0.74 5.83
N ASN A 39 12.02 -0.15 5.36
CA ASN A 39 12.63 -1.19 6.18
C ASN A 39 13.46 -0.61 7.33
N LEU A 40 14.27 0.40 7.05
CA LEU A 40 15.08 1.08 8.06
C LEU A 40 14.18 1.69 9.13
N LEU A 41 13.21 2.51 8.71
CA LEU A 41 12.36 3.25 9.62
C LEU A 41 11.46 2.31 10.44
N ALA A 42 10.88 1.28 9.82
CA ALA A 42 10.10 0.26 10.52
C ALA A 42 10.97 -0.56 11.50
N GLY A 43 12.20 -0.88 11.11
CA GLY A 43 13.18 -1.57 11.97
C GLY A 43 13.58 -0.75 13.20
N SER A 44 13.59 0.57 13.08
CA SER A 44 13.83 1.52 14.18
C SER A 44 12.58 1.88 14.99
N GLY A 45 11.43 1.29 14.66
CA GLY A 45 10.17 1.46 15.39
C GLY A 45 9.35 2.69 15.00
N TRP A 46 9.68 3.37 13.89
CA TRP A 46 8.92 4.50 13.40
C TRP A 46 7.56 4.07 12.81
N THR A 47 6.52 4.86 13.06
CA THR A 47 5.18 4.61 12.51
C THR A 47 5.04 5.22 11.10
N VAL A 48 5.54 4.49 10.11
CA VAL A 48 5.52 4.88 8.70
C VAL A 48 4.55 4.05 7.86
N ARG A 49 4.09 4.59 6.73
CA ARG A 49 3.26 3.87 5.76
C ARG A 49 3.69 4.16 4.34
N VAL A 50 3.71 3.14 3.50
CA VAL A 50 3.96 3.31 2.06
C VAL A 50 2.63 3.54 1.34
N MET A 51 2.56 4.59 0.53
CA MET A 51 1.37 4.98 -0.22
C MET A 51 1.73 5.50 -1.61
N GLY A 52 0.74 5.68 -2.49
CA GLY A 52 0.96 6.35 -3.77
C GLY A 52 1.14 7.86 -3.59
N PRO A 53 2.03 8.52 -4.37
CA PRO A 53 2.19 9.97 -4.31
C PRO A 53 0.90 10.67 -4.76
N PRO A 54 0.54 11.81 -4.13
CA PRO A 54 -0.34 12.80 -4.72
C PRO A 54 0.15 13.23 -6.12
N PRO A 55 -0.75 13.54 -7.08
CA PRO A 55 -0.37 13.98 -8.42
C PRO A 55 0.59 15.16 -8.45
N GLU A 56 0.55 16.03 -7.44
CA GLU A 56 1.37 17.24 -7.34
C GLU A 56 2.85 16.95 -7.06
N ILE A 57 3.17 15.78 -6.49
CA ILE A 57 4.52 15.41 -6.07
C ILE A 57 5.03 14.14 -6.76
N GLN A 58 4.36 13.72 -7.84
CA GLN A 58 4.75 12.55 -8.60
C GLN A 58 6.00 12.84 -9.45
N THR A 59 7.15 12.32 -9.01
CA THR A 59 8.47 12.54 -9.63
C THR A 59 8.97 11.35 -10.45
N GLY A 60 8.07 10.44 -10.85
CA GLY A 60 8.40 9.22 -11.62
C GLY A 60 8.48 7.93 -10.79
N CYS A 61 8.43 8.02 -9.45
CA CYS A 61 8.18 6.90 -8.56
C CYS A 61 6.68 6.76 -8.26
N ASP A 62 6.20 5.53 -8.14
CA ASP A 62 4.81 5.22 -7.80
C ASP A 62 4.54 5.18 -6.28
N LEU A 63 5.55 5.43 -5.43
CA LEU A 63 5.48 5.29 -3.98
C LEU A 63 6.10 6.48 -3.22
N VAL A 64 5.54 6.79 -2.06
CA VAL A 64 6.06 7.71 -1.02
C VAL A 64 5.92 7.08 0.36
N ILE A 65 6.67 7.59 1.33
CA ILE A 65 6.52 7.20 2.75
C ILE A 65 5.79 8.32 3.50
N GLU A 66 4.65 8.00 4.08
CA GLU A 66 3.94 8.87 4.99
C GLU A 66 4.42 8.65 6.43
N PHE A 67 4.70 9.75 7.13
CA PHE A 67 5.25 9.74 8.49
C PHE A 67 4.62 10.85 9.37
N PRO A 68 4.76 10.80 10.71
CA PRO A 68 4.33 11.87 11.61
C PRO A 68 5.27 13.09 11.47
N LEU A 69 4.73 14.27 11.13
CA LEU A 69 5.54 15.47 10.86
C LEU A 69 6.35 15.94 12.07
N ILE A 70 5.88 15.65 13.29
CA ILE A 70 6.62 15.95 14.53
C ILE A 70 7.97 15.22 14.61
N GLU A 71 8.11 14.08 13.92
CA GLU A 71 9.32 13.26 13.89
C GLU A 71 10.26 13.60 12.72
N GLU A 72 9.95 14.62 11.92
CA GLU A 72 10.69 14.97 10.70
C GLU A 72 12.20 15.04 10.92
N LEU A 73 12.65 15.80 11.93
CA LEU A 73 14.07 15.98 12.20
C LEU A 73 14.77 14.67 12.55
N ASN A 74 14.11 13.76 13.27
CA ASN A 74 14.72 12.49 13.67
C ASN A 74 14.78 11.53 12.48
N ILE A 75 13.68 11.42 11.75
CA ILE A 75 13.56 10.55 10.57
C ILE A 75 14.53 10.97 9.46
N VAL A 76 14.60 12.26 9.14
CA VAL A 76 15.51 12.77 8.09
C VAL A 76 16.97 12.51 8.47
N ARG A 77 17.38 12.79 9.72
CA ARG A 77 18.74 12.51 10.19
C ARG A 77 19.08 11.02 10.10
N GLU A 78 18.15 10.15 10.45
CA GLU A 78 18.36 8.71 10.37
C GLU A 78 18.56 8.24 8.93
N LEU A 79 17.74 8.74 8.01
CA LEU A 79 17.85 8.47 6.57
C LEU A 79 19.16 9.02 5.97
N GLU A 80 19.57 10.23 6.37
CA GLU A 80 20.86 10.81 5.98
C GLU A 80 22.04 9.98 6.47
N ASN A 81 22.02 9.54 7.74
CA ASN A 81 23.07 8.68 8.30
C ASN A 81 23.15 7.32 7.57
N ALA A 82 22.02 6.81 7.10
CA ALA A 82 21.94 5.60 6.28
C ALA A 82 22.25 5.85 4.79
N HIS A 83 22.56 7.08 4.38
CA HIS A 83 22.82 7.48 2.99
C HIS A 83 21.63 7.28 2.04
N ILE A 84 20.40 7.43 2.54
CA ILE A 84 19.15 7.34 1.78
C ILE A 84 18.32 8.63 2.00
N PRO A 85 18.87 9.83 1.72
CA PRO A 85 18.14 11.07 1.98
C PRO A 85 16.90 11.18 1.05
N PRO A 86 15.75 11.65 1.56
CA PRO A 86 14.62 11.96 0.69
C PRO A 86 14.96 13.14 -0.24
N ILE A 87 14.45 13.11 -1.47
CA ILE A 87 14.60 14.26 -2.39
C ILE A 87 13.77 15.45 -1.96
N GLN A 88 12.67 15.19 -1.26
CA GLN A 88 11.76 16.19 -0.76
C GLN A 88 10.99 15.67 0.45
N VAL A 89 10.78 16.56 1.42
CA VAL A 89 9.84 16.35 2.53
C VAL A 89 8.67 17.29 2.32
N VAL A 90 7.46 16.76 2.24
CA VAL A 90 6.26 17.53 1.94
C VAL A 90 5.26 17.41 3.10
N PRO A 91 5.00 18.48 3.87
CA PRO A 91 4.01 18.44 4.93
C PRO A 91 2.61 18.39 4.32
N VAL A 92 1.74 17.52 4.86
CA VAL A 92 0.35 17.40 4.43
C VAL A 92 -0.44 18.59 4.98
N THR A 93 -0.36 19.72 4.29
CA THR A 93 -0.87 21.02 4.74
C THR A 93 -2.23 21.40 4.15
N ALA A 94 -2.71 20.69 3.13
CA ALA A 94 -3.94 21.00 2.43
C ALA A 94 -4.75 19.73 2.09
N PRO A 95 -6.10 19.82 1.92
CA PRO A 95 -6.94 18.71 1.47
C PRO A 95 -6.53 18.12 0.11
N LEU A 96 -5.75 18.87 -0.67
CA LEU A 96 -5.30 18.47 -2.01
C LEU A 96 -4.17 17.43 -1.95
N LEU A 97 -3.34 17.43 -0.90
CA LEU A 97 -2.29 16.42 -0.69
C LEU A 97 -2.85 15.15 -0.03
N THR A 98 -4.02 14.70 -0.47
CA THR A 98 -4.54 13.41 -0.01
C THR A 98 -3.79 12.29 -0.71
N PRO A 99 -3.32 11.28 0.04
CA PRO A 99 -2.63 10.16 -0.56
C PRO A 99 -3.55 9.45 -1.53
N VAL A 100 -3.06 9.19 -2.73
CA VAL A 100 -3.79 8.41 -3.72
C VAL A 100 -3.82 6.97 -3.23
N ASN A 101 -4.95 6.30 -3.41
CA ASN A 101 -5.04 4.90 -3.06
C ASN A 101 -4.00 4.10 -3.86
N LEU A 102 -3.01 3.55 -3.15
CA LEU A 102 -1.99 2.66 -3.70
C LEU A 102 -2.63 1.44 -4.39
N PHE A 103 -3.79 1.02 -3.90
CA PHE A 103 -4.48 -0.16 -4.32
C PHE A 103 -5.60 0.16 -5.30
N HIS A 104 -5.59 -0.53 -6.44
CA HIS A 104 -6.71 -0.56 -7.35
C HIS A 104 -7.38 -1.92 -7.29
N THR A 105 -8.59 -1.95 -6.75
CA THR A 105 -9.40 -3.17 -6.63
C THR A 105 -10.35 -3.26 -7.81
N THR A 106 -10.47 -4.44 -8.41
CA THR A 106 -11.42 -4.71 -9.50
C THR A 106 -12.18 -5.99 -9.21
N ASP A 107 -13.50 -5.86 -9.19
CA ASP A 107 -14.43 -6.97 -8.96
C ASP A 107 -14.92 -7.52 -10.30
N PHE A 108 -14.63 -8.79 -10.56
CA PHE A 108 -15.05 -9.51 -11.77
C PHE A 108 -16.21 -10.49 -11.49
N GLY A 109 -17.00 -10.24 -10.44
CA GLY A 109 -18.08 -11.11 -9.97
C GLY A 109 -17.54 -12.22 -9.08
N LEU A 110 -17.20 -13.37 -9.67
CA LEU A 110 -16.64 -14.51 -8.93
C LEU A 110 -15.21 -14.26 -8.45
N TYR A 111 -14.50 -13.35 -9.10
CA TYR A 111 -13.10 -13.08 -8.81
C TYR A 111 -12.91 -11.66 -8.26
N LEU A 112 -11.92 -11.50 -7.39
CA LEU A 112 -11.46 -10.21 -6.88
C LEU A 112 -10.00 -10.03 -7.25
N MET A 113 -9.66 -8.92 -7.90
CA MET A 113 -8.28 -8.56 -8.19
C MET A 113 -7.89 -7.31 -7.41
N VAL A 114 -6.73 -7.35 -6.76
CA VAL A 114 -6.07 -6.17 -6.20
C VAL A 114 -4.79 -5.91 -6.98
N ARG A 115 -4.57 -4.64 -7.34
CA ARG A 115 -3.35 -4.15 -7.97
C ARG A 115 -2.64 -3.17 -7.03
N ALA A 116 -1.34 -3.34 -6.87
CA ALA A 116 -0.45 -2.33 -6.29
C ALA A 116 0.66 -2.02 -7.31
N ALA A 117 0.84 -0.74 -7.65
CA ALA A 117 1.69 -0.32 -8.76
C ALA A 117 1.41 -1.15 -10.03
N ASN A 118 2.41 -1.81 -10.60
CA ASN A 118 2.28 -2.63 -11.81
C ASN A 118 1.98 -4.12 -11.54
N MET A 119 1.77 -4.52 -10.28
CA MET A 119 1.53 -5.92 -9.88
C MET A 119 0.08 -6.17 -9.51
N LYS A 120 -0.45 -7.32 -9.95
CA LYS A 120 -1.86 -7.72 -9.78
C LYS A 120 -1.90 -9.14 -9.22
N ILE A 121 -2.78 -9.34 -8.25
CA ILE A 121 -3.15 -10.65 -7.69
C ILE A 121 -4.66 -10.80 -7.75
N THR A 122 -5.12 -11.93 -8.27
CA THR A 122 -6.55 -12.23 -8.42
C THR A 122 -6.89 -13.51 -7.67
N ILE A 123 -7.97 -13.47 -6.90
CA ILE A 123 -8.51 -14.62 -6.17
C ILE A 123 -9.91 -15.01 -6.65
N ASP A 124 -10.25 -16.29 -6.52
CA ASP A 124 -11.64 -16.76 -6.46
C ASP A 124 -12.22 -16.44 -5.08
N LYS A 125 -13.35 -15.73 -5.03
CA LYS A 125 -13.97 -15.33 -3.75
C LYS A 125 -14.58 -16.50 -2.98
N LYS A 126 -14.82 -17.65 -3.61
CA LYS A 126 -15.45 -18.80 -2.98
C LYS A 126 -14.54 -19.47 -1.96
N ASP A 127 -13.29 -19.72 -2.32
CA ASP A 127 -12.30 -20.43 -1.49
C ASP A 127 -11.01 -19.63 -1.29
N LEU A 128 -10.97 -18.36 -1.71
CA LEU A 128 -9.83 -17.45 -1.62
C LEU A 128 -8.58 -18.00 -2.33
N ARG A 129 -8.77 -18.82 -3.36
CA ARG A 129 -7.68 -19.36 -4.18
C ARG A 129 -7.14 -18.32 -5.14
N ILE A 130 -5.83 -18.17 -5.19
CA ILE A 130 -5.15 -17.32 -6.17
C ILE A 130 -5.31 -17.96 -7.55
N VAL A 131 -6.01 -17.29 -8.45
CA VAL A 131 -6.27 -17.75 -9.82
C VAL A 131 -5.37 -17.09 -10.86
N ASN A 132 -4.77 -15.94 -10.52
CA ASN A 132 -3.85 -15.25 -11.40
C ASN A 132 -2.90 -14.33 -10.62
N ILE A 133 -1.65 -14.28 -11.07
CA ILE A 133 -0.68 -13.23 -10.73
C ILE A 133 -0.15 -12.69 -12.05
N SER A 134 -0.16 -11.37 -12.22
CA SER A 134 0.38 -10.72 -13.41
C SER A 134 0.97 -9.35 -13.10
N GLY A 135 1.93 -8.91 -13.92
CA GLY A 135 2.60 -7.64 -13.74
C GLY A 135 3.88 -7.52 -14.57
N GLY A 136 4.66 -6.47 -14.36
CA GLY A 136 5.64 -6.02 -15.36
C GLY A 136 7.11 -6.34 -15.08
N GLY A 137 7.77 -7.02 -16.02
CA GLY A 137 9.20 -6.86 -16.37
C GLY A 137 10.25 -7.45 -15.43
N CYS A 138 9.93 -7.75 -14.17
CA CYS A 138 10.90 -8.33 -13.24
C CYS A 138 11.09 -9.84 -13.45
N PRO A 139 12.32 -10.37 -13.24
CA PRO A 139 12.61 -11.80 -13.36
C PRO A 139 11.84 -12.68 -12.36
N ASP A 140 11.37 -12.11 -11.24
CA ASP A 140 10.64 -12.87 -10.21
C ASP A 140 9.21 -13.20 -10.60
N VAL A 141 8.59 -12.43 -11.50
CA VAL A 141 7.13 -12.55 -11.77
C VAL A 141 6.72 -13.96 -12.20
N PRO A 142 7.42 -14.63 -13.15
CA PRO A 142 7.10 -16.01 -13.51
C PRO A 142 7.25 -16.99 -12.34
N TYR A 143 8.26 -16.79 -11.49
CA TYR A 143 8.51 -17.65 -10.32
C TYR A 143 7.42 -17.47 -9.26
N LEU A 144 7.10 -16.22 -8.91
CA LEU A 144 6.01 -15.86 -8.01
C LEU A 144 4.68 -16.45 -8.48
N ALA A 145 4.35 -16.28 -9.76
CA ALA A 145 3.12 -16.85 -10.33
C ALA A 145 3.10 -18.38 -10.21
N ARG A 146 4.21 -19.06 -10.54
CA ARG A 146 4.30 -20.52 -10.44
C ARG A 146 4.15 -21.03 -9.01
N GLU A 147 4.73 -20.34 -8.03
CA GLU A 147 4.71 -20.77 -6.63
C GLU A 147 3.39 -20.47 -5.91
N MET A 148 2.65 -19.45 -6.36
CA MET A 148 1.48 -18.95 -5.62
C MET A 148 0.15 -19.28 -6.28
N VAL A 149 0.07 -19.30 -7.62
CA VAL A 149 -1.19 -19.59 -8.32
C VAL A 149 -1.64 -21.02 -8.01
N GLY A 150 -2.93 -21.16 -7.70
CA GLY A 150 -3.54 -22.40 -7.27
C GLY A 150 -3.50 -22.64 -5.77
N LYS A 151 -2.82 -21.82 -4.96
CA LYS A 151 -2.88 -21.88 -3.49
C LYS A 151 -3.93 -20.92 -2.94
N THR A 152 -4.39 -21.15 -1.71
CA THR A 152 -5.30 -20.22 -1.00
C THR A 152 -4.48 -19.07 -0.40
N LEU A 153 -5.12 -17.94 -0.09
CA LEU A 153 -4.45 -16.84 0.62
C LEU A 153 -3.85 -17.26 1.98
N MET A 154 -4.37 -18.31 2.63
CA MET A 154 -3.84 -18.78 3.92
C MET A 154 -2.65 -19.74 3.77
N ASP A 155 -2.59 -20.50 2.68
CA ASP A 155 -1.60 -21.57 2.49
C ASP A 155 -0.43 -21.16 1.57
N VAL A 156 -0.44 -19.91 1.10
CA VAL A 156 0.57 -19.40 0.18
C VAL A 156 1.75 -18.78 0.93
N PRO A 157 3.00 -19.00 0.49
CA PRO A 157 4.12 -18.21 0.98
C PRO A 157 3.91 -16.72 0.67
N GLN A 158 4.34 -15.85 1.58
CA GLN A 158 4.29 -14.40 1.38
C GLN A 158 5.14 -14.01 0.16
N PRO A 159 4.63 -13.19 -0.78
CA PRO A 159 5.40 -12.71 -1.92
C PRO A 159 6.81 -12.22 -1.59
N ARG A 160 6.96 -11.48 -0.48
CA ARG A 160 8.26 -10.92 -0.03
C ARG A 160 9.27 -11.98 0.38
N THR A 161 8.84 -13.20 0.68
CA THR A 161 9.73 -14.34 0.97
C THR A 161 10.21 -15.07 -0.28
N LEU A 162 9.54 -14.87 -1.41
CA LEU A 162 9.82 -15.55 -2.69
C LEU A 162 10.50 -14.65 -3.70
N GLY A 163 10.14 -13.37 -3.72
CA GLY A 163 10.65 -12.37 -4.65
C GLY A 163 11.52 -11.34 -3.95
N HIS A 164 12.55 -10.88 -4.67
CA HIS A 164 13.53 -9.89 -4.21
C HIS A 164 13.54 -8.62 -5.07
N THR A 165 12.67 -8.56 -6.07
CA THR A 165 12.50 -7.40 -6.94
C THR A 165 11.40 -6.47 -6.43
N LEU A 166 11.34 -5.26 -7.00
CA LEU A 166 10.25 -4.30 -6.78
C LEU A 166 8.86 -4.91 -7.07
N CYS A 167 8.78 -5.81 -8.05
CA CYS A 167 7.57 -6.55 -8.36
C CYS A 167 7.17 -7.51 -7.23
N GLY A 168 8.13 -8.18 -6.58
CA GLY A 168 7.85 -9.00 -5.40
C GLY A 168 7.30 -8.16 -4.25
N TYR A 169 7.88 -6.99 -4.01
CA TYR A 169 7.40 -6.05 -2.99
C TYR A 169 5.99 -5.50 -3.31
N ALA A 170 5.74 -5.06 -4.54
CA ALA A 170 4.42 -4.59 -4.93
C ALA A 170 3.37 -5.71 -4.84
N LEU A 171 3.73 -6.95 -5.18
CA LEU A 171 2.85 -8.10 -5.02
C LEU A 171 2.55 -8.40 -3.53
N GLU A 172 3.53 -8.24 -2.64
CA GLU A 172 3.32 -8.32 -1.18
C GLU A 172 2.26 -7.33 -0.72
N LEU A 173 2.38 -6.06 -1.12
CA LEU A 173 1.41 -5.02 -0.74
C LEU A 173 0.00 -5.36 -1.23
N ALA A 174 -0.14 -5.85 -2.47
CA ALA A 174 -1.42 -6.27 -3.01
C ALA A 174 -2.00 -7.51 -2.29
N TYR A 175 -1.14 -8.46 -1.90
CA TYR A 175 -1.50 -9.64 -1.12
C TYR A 175 -2.01 -9.27 0.27
N GLN A 176 -1.31 -8.39 0.98
CA GLN A 176 -1.72 -7.91 2.30
C GLN A 176 -3.05 -7.18 2.27
N GLU A 177 -3.28 -6.35 1.25
CA GLU A 177 -4.57 -5.68 1.06
C GLU A 177 -5.69 -6.68 0.77
N LEU A 178 -5.44 -7.74 0.00
CA LEU A 178 -6.42 -8.83 -0.17
C LEU A 178 -6.75 -9.51 1.17
N CYS A 179 -5.73 -9.86 1.96
CA CYS A 179 -5.94 -10.50 3.27
C CYS A 179 -6.82 -9.61 4.16
N LYS A 180 -6.53 -8.31 4.20
CA LYS A 180 -7.32 -7.31 4.93
C LYS A 180 -8.76 -7.21 4.42
N GLN A 181 -8.98 -7.14 3.10
CA GLN A 181 -10.33 -7.09 2.52
C GLN A 181 -11.13 -8.38 2.78
N CYS A 182 -10.44 -9.51 2.88
CA CYS A 182 -11.04 -10.81 3.20
C CYS A 182 -11.10 -11.11 4.71
N SER A 183 -10.66 -10.19 5.57
CA SER A 183 -10.63 -10.33 7.04
C SER A 183 -9.85 -11.56 7.53
N LEU A 184 -8.73 -11.86 6.87
CA LEU A 184 -7.76 -12.89 7.25
C LEU A 184 -6.66 -12.32 8.17
#